data_AF-A0A7Y8CPZ8-F1
#
_entry.id   AF-A0A7Y8CPZ8-F1
#
_cell.length_a   1.000
_cell.length_b   1.000
_cell.length_c   1.000
_cell.angle_alpha   90.00
_cell.angle_beta   90.00
_cell.angle_gamma   90.00
#
_symmetry.space_group_name_H-M   'P 1'
#
loop_
_entity.id
_entity.type
_entity.pdbx_description
1 polymer ?
#
loop_
_entity_poly.entity_id
_entity_poly.type
_entity_poly.pdbx_seq_one_letter_code
_entity_poly.pdbx_strand_id
1 'polypeptide(L)' 'MVCKVMLEGEELWLLADKAVYWPARQCLMIADAHFGKASAYRSLGQPVPQGTTTENLQRLDRLLSALACTQVIFL' A
#
# COMPACT_ATOMS: atom_id res chain seq x y z
N MET A 1 12.06 4.73 -9.25
CA MET A 1 11.44 5.27 -10.48
C MET A 1 9.93 5.25 -10.26
N VAL A 2 9.22 6.34 -10.57
CA VAL A 2 7.76 6.43 -10.42
C VAL A 2 7.13 6.69 -11.79
N CYS A 3 5.95 6.15 -12.04
CA CYS A 3 5.15 6.53 -13.20
C CYS A 3 4.20 7.65 -12.76
N LYS A 4 4.26 8.80 -13.44
CA LYS A 4 3.42 9.95 -13.14
C LYS A 4 2.23 9.98 -14.09
N VAL A 5 1.04 10.27 -13.55
CA VAL A 5 -0.18 10.48 -14.33
C VAL A 5 -0.87 11.75 -13.87
N MET A 6 -1.54 12.43 -14.80
CA MET A 6 -2.44 13.53 -14.50
C MET A 6 -3.88 13.01 -14.52
N LEU A 7 -4.61 13.23 -13.44
CA LEU A 7 -6.01 12.82 -13.32
C LEU A 7 -6.80 13.97 -12.69
N GLU A 8 -7.83 14.46 -13.37
CA GLU A 8 -8.68 15.57 -12.88
C GLU A 8 -7.88 16.80 -12.38
N GLY A 9 -6.76 17.11 -13.05
CA GLY A 9 -5.88 18.23 -12.69
C GLY A 9 -4.85 17.95 -11.59
N GLU A 10 -4.81 16.75 -11.04
CA GLU A 10 -3.89 16.34 -9.98
C GLU A 10 -2.79 15.42 -10.52
N GLU A 11 -1.54 15.61 -10.07
CA GLU A 11 -0.44 14.68 -10.34
C GLU A 11 -0.50 13.52 -9.34
N LEU A 12 -0.56 12.29 -9.85
CA LEU A 12 -0.52 11.07 -9.05
C LEU A 12 0.71 10.24 -9.44
N TRP A 13 1.40 9.68 -8.44
CA TRP A 13 2.53 8.79 -8.65
C TRP A 13 2.10 7.35 -8.45
N LEU A 14 2.17 6.57 -9.52
CA LEU A 14 1.97 5.13 -9.47
C LEU A 14 3.28 4.47 -9.05
N LEU A 15 3.24 3.82 -7.89
CA LEU A 15 4.40 3.16 -7.28
C LEU A 15 4.38 1.67 -7.62
N ALA A 16 5.54 1.11 -7.97
CA ALA A 16 5.68 -0.33 -8.26
C ALA A 16 5.28 -1.21 -7.07
N ASP A 17 5.31 -0.65 -5.86
CA ASP A 17 4.91 -1.26 -4.60
C ASP A 17 3.38 -1.32 -4.38
N LYS A 18 2.58 -1.28 -5.46
CA LYS A 18 1.10 -1.39 -5.43
C LYS A 18 0.43 -0.31 -4.58
N ALA A 19 0.91 0.92 -4.72
CA ALA A 19 0.36 2.09 -4.04
C ALA A 19 0.32 3.30 -4.97
N VAL A 20 -0.51 4.27 -4.64
CA VAL A 20 -0.53 5.58 -5.29
C VAL A 20 -0.13 6.63 -4.28
N TYR A 21 0.79 7.52 -4.65
CA TYR A 21 1.12 8.69 -3.85
C TYR A 21 0.58 9.96 -4.52
N TRP A 22 -0.15 10.77 -3.77
CA TRP A 22 -0.69 12.06 -4.19
C TRP A 22 0.13 13.19 -3.53
N PRO A 23 1.10 13.80 -4.25
CA PRO A 23 2.05 14.72 -3.66
C PRO A 23 1.40 15.98 -3.09
N ALA A 24 0.42 16.57 -3.79
CA ALA A 24 -0.26 17.78 -3.34
C ALA A 24 -1.01 17.61 -2.00
N ARG A 25 -1.37 16.36 -1.65
CA ARG A 25 -2.05 16.01 -0.39
C ARG A 25 -1.13 15.30 0.61
N GLN A 26 0.12 15.03 0.24
CA GLN A 26 1.05 14.21 1.02
C GLN A 26 0.38 12.90 1.47
N CYS A 27 -0.36 12.26 0.55
CA CYS A 27 -1.23 11.14 0.85
C CYS A 27 -0.76 9.88 0.13
N LEU A 28 -0.60 8.78 0.89
CA LEU A 28 -0.39 7.45 0.34
C LEU A 28 -1.73 6.70 0.32
N MET A 29 -2.12 6.19 -0.84
CA MET A 29 -3.36 5.45 -1.05
C MET A 29 -3.04 4.00 -1.39
N ILE A 30 -3.67 3.06 -0.68
CA ILE A 30 -3.46 1.61 -0.82
C ILE A 30 -4.82 0.92 -0.89
N ALA A 31 -5.07 0.17 -1.96
CA ALA A 31 -6.22 -0.74 -2.05
C ALA A 31 -5.80 -2.15 -1.62
N ASP A 32 -6.76 -2.98 -1.19
CA ASP A 32 -6.56 -4.43 -1.04
C ASP A 32 -5.37 -4.81 -0.13
N ALA A 33 -5.13 -4.06 0.95
CA ALA A 33 -3.98 -4.27 1.83
C ALA A 33 -3.98 -5.67 2.50
N HIS A 34 -5.18 -6.23 2.70
CA HIS A 34 -5.41 -7.62 3.10
C HIS A 34 -4.66 -8.05 4.37
N PHE A 35 -4.44 -7.11 5.29
CA PHE A 35 -3.84 -7.40 6.59
C PHE A 35 -4.66 -8.46 7.33
N GLY A 36 -3.97 -9.45 7.90
CA GLY A 36 -4.61 -10.46 8.76
C GLY A 36 -5.46 -11.52 8.05
N LYS A 37 -5.80 -11.40 6.76
CA LYS A 37 -6.59 -12.43 6.05
C LYS A 37 -5.93 -13.81 6.07
N ALA A 38 -4.62 -13.87 5.85
CA ALA A 38 -3.89 -15.14 5.93
C ALA A 38 -3.93 -15.76 7.33
N SER A 39 -4.02 -14.95 8.40
CA SER A 39 -4.18 -15.46 9.77
C SER A 39 -5.57 -16.04 9.98
N ALA A 40 -6.61 -15.35 9.50
CA ALA A 40 -8.00 -15.80 9.58
C ALA A 40 -8.25 -17.08 8.75
N TYR A 41 -7.68 -17.18 7.55
CA TYR A 41 -7.75 -18.41 6.74
C TYR A 41 -7.04 -19.58 7.42
N ARG A 42 -5.87 -19.34 8.05
CA ARG A 42 -5.17 -20.35 8.85
C ARG A 42 -6.00 -20.83 10.04
N SER A 43 -6.69 -19.94 10.76
CA SER A 43 -7.55 -20.36 11.88
C SER A 43 -8.73 -21.22 11.42
N LEU A 44 -9.11 -21.14 10.15
CA LEU A 44 -10.15 -21.98 9.53
C LEU A 44 -9.59 -23.25 8.87
N GLY A 45 -8.30 -23.56 9.06
CA GLY A 45 -7.64 -24.74 8.49
C GLY A 45 -7.36 -24.65 6.98
N GLN A 46 -7.52 -23.47 6.36
CA GLN A 46 -7.28 -23.29 4.94
C GLN A 46 -5.78 -23.10 4.67
N PRO A 47 -5.17 -23.87 3.74
CA PRO A 47 -3.77 -23.69 3.38
C PRO A 47 -3.58 -22.33 2.70
N VAL A 48 -2.70 -21.51 3.25
CA VAL A 48 -2.32 -20.20 2.70
C VAL A 48 -0.82 -19.98 2.83
N PRO A 49 -0.19 -19.24 1.90
CA PRO A 49 1.23 -18.89 2.00
C PRO A 49 1.58 -18.21 3.33
N GLN A 50 2.76 -18.49 3.86
CA GLN A 50 3.29 -17.77 5.03
C GLN A 50 3.88 -16.41 4.63
N GLY A 51 4.04 -15.49 5.60
CA GLY A 51 4.80 -14.24 5.43
C GLY A 51 4.05 -13.02 4.87
N THR A 52 2.83 -13.18 4.35
CA THR A 52 2.14 -12.11 3.60
C THR A 52 1.88 -10.82 4.38
N THR A 53 1.60 -10.90 5.68
CA THR A 53 1.35 -9.70 6.51
C THR A 53 2.63 -8.92 6.79
N THR A 54 3.70 -9.62 7.18
CA THR A 54 4.99 -9.00 7.51
C THR A 54 5.59 -8.30 6.31
N GLU A 55 5.58 -8.95 5.14
CA GLU A 55 6.06 -8.34 3.90
C GLU A 55 5.25 -7.10 3.50
N ASN A 56 3.92 -7.13 3.66
CA ASN A 56 3.07 -5.97 3.37
C ASN A 56 3.37 -4.80 4.32
N LEU A 57 3.59 -5.06 5.60
CA LEU A 57 3.98 -4.03 6.58
C LEU A 57 5.37 -3.46 6.28
N GLN A 58 6.36 -4.30 5.95
CA GLN A 58 7.69 -3.83 5.55
C GLN A 58 7.64 -3.00 4.27
N ARG A 59 6.76 -3.34 3.32
CA ARG A 59 6.54 -2.51 2.12
C ARG A 59 5.97 -1.15 2.50
N LEU A 60 4.96 -1.11 3.37
CA LEU A 60 4.37 0.13 3.87
C LEU A 60 5.42 1.00 4.58
N ASP A 61 6.23 0.42 5.48
CA ASP A 61 7.29 1.14 6.19
C ASP A 61 8.30 1.78 5.24
N ARG A 62 8.72 1.06 4.19
CA ARG A 62 9.62 1.60 3.17
C ARG A 62 9.00 2.78 2.42
N LEU A 63 7.72 2.70 2.07
CA LEU A 63 7.01 3.79 1.39
C LEU A 63 6.87 5.02 2.29
N LEU A 64 6.47 4.83 3.54
CA LEU A 64 6.32 5.93 4.51
C LEU A 64 7.65 6.59 4.89
N SER A 65 8.75 5.82 4.86
CA SER A 65 10.09 6.37 5.09
C SER A 65 10.64 7.15 3.88
N ALA A 66 10.24 6.77 2.67
CA ALA A 66 10.75 7.36 1.43
C ALA A 66 9.94 8.57 0.94
N LEU A 67 8.69 8.72 1.39
CA LEU A 67 7.75 9.74 0.92
C LEU A 67 7.28 10.59 2.09
N ALA A 68 7.18 11.91 1.86
CA ALA A 68 6.60 12.81 2.85
C ALA A 68 5.10 12.58 2.96
N CYS A 69 4.67 11.67 3.83
CA CYS A 69 3.26 11.34 4.02
C CYS A 69 2.74 11.95 5.33
N THR A 70 1.61 12.65 5.26
CA THR A 70 0.85 13.12 6.44
C THR A 70 -0.38 12.26 6.70
N GLN A 71 -0.77 11.43 5.72
CA GLN A 71 -1.94 10.56 5.81
C GLN A 71 -1.79 9.33 4.92
N VAL A 72 -2.45 8.25 5.35
CA VAL A 72 -2.59 7.01 4.59
C VAL A 72 -4.08 6.70 4.47
N ILE A 73 -4.54 6.43 3.26
CA ILE A 73 -5.93 6.03 2.98
C ILE A 73 -5.92 4.58 2.48
N PHE A 74 -6.67 3.73 3.18
CA PHE A 74 -7.01 2.40 2.69
C PHE A 74 -8.36 2.47 1.98
N LEU A 75 -8.38 2.01 0.72
CA LEU A 75 -9.57 2.01 -0.15
C LEU A 75 -10.39 0.72 0.03
#